data_AF-X2G248-F1
#
_entry.id   AF-X2G248-F1
#
_cell.length_a   1.000
_cell.length_b   1.000
_cell.length_c   1.000
_cell.angle_alpha   90.00
_cell.angle_beta   90.00
_cell.angle_gamma   90.00
#
_symmetry.space_group_name_H-M   'P 1'
#
loop_
_entity.id
_entity.type
_entity.pdbx_description
1 polymer ?
#
loop_
_entity_poly.entity_id
_entity_poly.type
_entity_poly.pdbx_seq_one_letter_code
_entity_poly.pdbx_strand_id
1 'polypeptide(L)' 'IPEDAPTGTDVLLVNASDADASKNAVISYRIIGGNSQFTINPSTGQIITSALLDRETKDNYTLVVVCSDAGSPEPLSSST' A
#
# COMPACT_ATOMS: atom_id res chain seq x y z
N ILE A 1 10.10 -2.62 -14.35
CA ILE A 1 10.13 -3.92 -13.65
C ILE A 1 10.33 -4.97 -14.73
N PRO A 2 11.38 -5.81 -14.66
CA PRO A 2 11.57 -6.89 -15.63
C PRO A 2 10.41 -7.89 -15.51
N GLU A 3 9.97 -8.46 -16.63
CA GLU A 3 8.86 -9.44 -16.72
C GLU A 3 9.21 -10.78 -16.07
N ASP A 4 10.49 -11.14 -16.07
CA ASP A 4 11.03 -12.34 -15.40
C ASP A 4 11.31 -12.11 -13.91
N ALA A 5 10.78 -11.02 -13.34
CA ALA A 5 10.93 -10.76 -11.91
C ALA A 5 10.29 -11.90 -11.11
N PRO A 6 11.06 -12.58 -10.24
CA PRO A 6 10.52 -13.66 -9.42
C PRO A 6 9.41 -13.12 -8.51
N THR A 7 8.50 -14.00 -8.09
CA THR A 7 7.51 -13.68 -7.05
C THR A 7 8.22 -13.22 -5.78
N GLY A 8 7.77 -12.13 -5.19
CA GLY A 8 8.39 -11.47 -4.05
C GLY A 8 9.33 -10.35 -4.43
N THR A 9 9.40 -9.97 -5.71
CA THR A 9 10.18 -8.81 -6.15
C THR A 9 9.50 -7.53 -5.73
N ASP A 10 10.30 -6.61 -5.20
CA ASP A 10 9.89 -5.26 -4.86
C ASP A 10 9.48 -4.47 -6.10
N VAL A 11 8.21 -4.08 -6.14
CA VAL A 11 7.64 -3.30 -7.24
C VAL A 11 7.74 -1.81 -6.93
N LEU A 12 7.20 -1.43 -5.77
CA LEU A 12 7.06 -0.04 -5.36
C LEU A 12 6.90 0.04 -3.85
N LEU A 13 7.41 1.10 -3.24
CA LEU A 13 7.12 1.45 -1.85
C LEU A 13 6.12 2.61 -1.84
N VAL A 14 4.93 2.37 -1.27
CA VAL A 14 3.95 3.43 -1.05
C VAL A 14 4.22 4.05 0.32
N ASN A 15 4.58 5.34 0.32
CA ASN A 15 4.75 6.10 1.54
C ASN A 15 3.61 7.12 1.64
N ALA A 16 2.58 6.80 2.43
CA ALA A 16 1.58 7.76 2.85
C ALA A 16 2.12 8.52 4.07
N SER A 17 1.96 9.83 4.04
CA SER A 17 2.33 10.71 5.14
C SER A 17 1.09 11.48 5.52
N ASP A 18 0.59 11.26 6.74
CA ASP A 18 -0.47 12.09 7.28
C ASP A 18 0.13 13.41 7.78
N ALA A 19 -0.51 14.53 7.46
CA ALA A 19 -0.01 15.87 7.79
C ALA A 19 -0.02 16.16 9.31
N ASP A 20 -0.80 15.39 10.06
CA ASP A 20 -0.93 15.43 11.53
C ASP A 20 -0.23 14.25 12.22
N ALA A 21 0.59 13.48 11.48
CA ALA A 21 1.33 12.34 12.02
C ALA A 21 2.37 12.76 13.06
N SER A 22 1.91 12.95 14.29
CA SER A 22 2.71 12.71 15.48
C SER A 22 3.34 11.32 15.33
N LYS A 23 4.61 11.16 15.72
CA LYS A 23 5.53 10.02 15.44
C LYS A 23 5.01 8.57 15.64
N ASN A 24 3.77 8.36 16.04
CA ASN A 24 3.11 7.07 16.25
C ASN A 24 1.84 6.84 15.40
N ALA A 25 1.59 7.63 14.35
CA ALA A 25 0.51 7.33 13.40
C ALA A 25 0.76 5.99 12.70
N VAL A 26 -0.02 4.96 13.05
CA VAL A 26 0.06 3.64 12.42
C VAL A 26 -0.78 3.67 11.15
N ILE A 27 -0.15 3.93 10.02
CA ILE A 27 -0.84 3.94 8.72
C ILE A 27 -0.91 2.50 8.20
N SER A 28 -2.13 2.01 8.00
CA SER A 28 -2.41 0.71 7.40
C SER A 28 -2.64 0.83 5.89
N TYR A 29 -1.85 0.09 5.11
CA TYR A 29 -1.97 0.06 3.65
C TYR A 29 -2.73 -1.17 3.16
N ARG A 30 -3.63 -0.99 2.19
CA ARG A 30 -4.39 -2.11 1.63
C ARG A 30 -4.69 -1.91 0.15
N ILE A 31 -4.43 -2.93 -0.67
CA ILE A 31 -4.90 -2.95 -2.06
C ILE A 31 -6.37 -3.38 -2.06
N ILE A 32 -7.24 -2.53 -2.59
CA ILE A 32 -8.69 -2.80 -2.75
C ILE A 32 -9.07 -3.13 -4.20
N GLY A 33 -8.15 -3.00 -5.15
CA GLY A 33 -8.39 -3.32 -6.56
C GLY A 33 -7.10 -3.64 -7.30
N GLY A 34 -7.15 -4.61 -8.22
CA GLY A 34 -6.00 -4.99 -9.05
C GLY A 34 -4.93 -5.83 -8.34
N ASN A 35 -5.21 -6.40 -7.16
CA ASN A 35 -4.28 -7.24 -6.38
C ASN A 35 -4.03 -8.64 -6.96
N SER A 36 -4.47 -8.91 -8.20
CA SER A 36 -4.47 -10.27 -8.76
C SER A 36 -3.06 -10.89 -8.82
N GLN A 37 -2.03 -10.05 -8.97
CA GLN A 37 -0.62 -10.47 -9.06
C GLN A 37 0.29 -9.71 -8.09
N PHE A 38 -0.29 -8.90 -7.19
CA PHE A 38 0.46 -7.97 -6.34
C PHE A 38 -0.09 -7.98 -4.92
N THR A 39 0.81 -7.88 -3.96
CA THR A 39 0.51 -7.78 -2.52
C THR A 39 1.16 -6.53 -1.97
N ILE A 40 0.51 -5.87 -1.01
CA ILE A 40 1.08 -4.75 -0.26
C ILE A 40 1.27 -5.14 1.19
N ASN A 41 2.37 -4.73 1.79
CA ASN A 41 2.61 -4.86 3.21
C ASN A 41 1.83 -3.76 3.95
N PRO A 42 0.86 -4.12 4.84
CA PRO A 42 0.03 -3.13 5.50
C PRO A 42 0.77 -2.25 6.49
N SER A 43 1.95 -2.65 6.99
CA SER A 43 2.72 -1.84 7.94
C SER A 43 3.73 -0.91 7.28
N THR A 44 4.29 -1.30 6.12
CA THR A 44 5.35 -0.54 5.45
C THR A 44 4.92 0.10 4.14
N GLY A 45 3.77 -0.29 3.58
CA GLY A 45 3.31 0.14 2.26
C GLY A 45 4.10 -0.47 1.09
N GLN A 46 4.90 -1.50 1.35
CA GLN A 46 5.74 -2.16 0.34
C GLN A 46 4.92 -3.07 -0.56
N ILE A 47 4.89 -2.78 -1.85
CA ILE A 47 4.23 -3.58 -2.88
C ILE A 47 5.23 -4.58 -3.46
N ILE A 48 4.88 -5.85 -3.38
CA ILE A 48 5.63 -6.98 -3.93
C ILE A 48 4.81 -7.74 -4.96
N THR A 49 5.48 -8.36 -5.92
CA THR A 49 4.85 -9.30 -6.85
C THR A 49 4.42 -10.56 -6.09
N SER A 50 3.15 -10.93 -6.13
CA SER A 50 2.69 -12.21 -5.58
C SER A 50 2.70 -13.32 -6.63
N ALA A 51 2.75 -12.96 -7.90
CA ALA A 51 2.74 -13.85 -9.05
C ALA A 51 3.64 -13.29 -10.18
N LEU A 52 3.94 -14.12 -11.18
CA LEU A 52 4.77 -13.74 -12.32
C LEU A 52 4.05 -12.68 -13.17
N LEU A 53 4.73 -11.56 -13.45
CA LEU A 53 4.19 -10.49 -14.28
C LEU A 53 4.39 -10.84 -15.75
N ASP A 54 3.42 -11.54 -16.31
CA ASP A 54 3.38 -11.78 -17.74
C ASP A 54 2.84 -10.53 -18.46
N ARG A 55 3.76 -9.79 -19.10
CA ARG A 55 3.43 -8.55 -19.79
C ARG A 55 2.69 -8.80 -21.11
N GLU A 56 2.87 -9.97 -21.71
CA GLU A 56 2.19 -10.40 -22.93
C GLU A 56 0.70 -10.68 -22.68
N THR A 57 0.37 -11.18 -21.49
CA THR A 57 -1.01 -11.39 -21.04
C THR A 57 -1.68 -10.08 -20.63
N LYS A 58 -0.93 -9.16 -20.00
CA LYS A 58 -1.47 -7.87 -19.55
C LYS A 58 -0.38 -6.81 -19.43
N ASP A 59 -0.39 -5.86 -20.37
CA ASP A 59 0.57 -4.75 -20.42
C ASP A 59 0.38 -3.71 -19.30
N ASN A 60 -0.84 -3.59 -18.75
CA ASN A 60 -1.16 -2.60 -17.73
C ASN A 60 -1.92 -3.18 -16.53
N TYR A 61 -1.44 -2.83 -15.35
CA TYR A 61 -2.08 -3.16 -14.08
C TYR A 61 -2.43 -1.87 -13.36
N THR A 62 -3.72 -1.68 -13.08
CA THR A 62 -4.18 -0.57 -12.23
C THR A 62 -4.41 -1.12 -10.83
N LEU A 63 -3.56 -0.71 -9.89
CA LEU A 63 -3.73 -1.04 -8.48
C LEU A 63 -4.38 0.12 -7.76
N VAL A 64 -5.42 -0.18 -6.99
CA VAL A 64 -6.09 0.79 -6.12
C VAL A 64 -5.67 0.52 -4.70
N VAL A 65 -4.83 1.39 -4.15
CA VAL A 65 -4.32 1.31 -2.77
C VAL A 65 -5.05 2.32 -1.91
N VAL A 66 -5.55 1.88 -0.76
CA VAL A 66 -6.12 2.72 0.28
C VAL A 66 -5.19 2.69 1.48
N CYS A 67 -4.92 3.87 2.02
CA CYS A 67 -4.18 4.05 3.26
C CYS A 67 -5.18 4.53 4.31
N SER A 68 -5.22 3.88 5.47
CA SER A 68 -6.05 4.30 6.59
C SER A 68 -5.14 4.53 7.79
N ASP A 69 -5.16 5.75 8.31
CA ASP A 69 -4.51 6.06 9.57
C ASP A 69 -5.28 5.38 10.71
N ALA A 70 -4.57 4.61 11.52
CA ALA A 70 -5.09 4.09 12.78
C ALA A 70 -4.73 5.01 13.96
N GLY A 71 -4.29 6.24 13.68
CA GLY A 71 -4.29 7.32 14.65
C GLY A 71 -5.70 7.48 15.19
N SER A 72 -5.82 7.25 16.49
CA SER A 72 -7.04 7.54 17.23
C SER A 72 -7.59 8.89 16.77
N PRO A 73 -8.89 9.05 16.50
CA PRO A 73 -9.45 10.37 16.63
C PRO A 73 -9.15 10.77 18.07
N GLU A 74 -8.29 11.75 18.29
CA GLU A 74 -8.37 12.55 19.50
C GLU A 74 -9.55 13.48 19.24
N PRO A 75 -10.77 13.17 19.72
CA PRO A 75 -11.77 14.22 19.84
C PRO A 75 -11.16 15.19 20.85
N LEU A 76 -10.62 16.29 20.34
CA LEU A 76 -10.51 17.52 21.11
C LEU A 76 -11.94 17.96 21.42
N SER A 77 -12.57 17.29 22.39
CA SER A 77 -13.74 17.80 23.09
C SER A 77 -13.27 19.01 23.87
N SER A 78 -13.28 20.17 23.23
CA SER A 78 -13.18 21.46 23.90
C SER A 78 -14.31 21.52 24.92
N SER A 79 -13.96 21.26 26.17
CA SER A 79 -14.88 21.33 27.30
C SER A 79 -14.50 22.57 28.10
N THR A 80 -15.46 23.48 28.15
CA THR A 80 -15.58 24.73 28.91
C THR A 80 -14.73 25.94 28.53
#